data_AF-A0A1G2YVV7-F1
#
_entry.id   AF-A0A1G2YVV7-F1
#
_cell.length_a   1.000
_cell.length_b   1.000
_cell.length_c   1.000
_cell.angle_alpha   90.00
_cell.angle_beta   90.00
_cell.angle_gamma   90.00
#
_symmetry.space_group_name_H-M   'P 1'
#
loop_
_entity.id
_entity.type
_entity.pdbx_description
1 polymer ?
#
loop_
_entity_poly.entity_id
_entity_poly.type
_entity_poly.pdbx_seq_one_letter_code
_entity_poly.pdbx_strand_id
1 'polypeptide(L)'
;MKAKRSVLLVVDACVAQSAGETEHPVSCCCRNALLSILGVCHRVVMTEAIQDEWNHHMSRFTRKWFRSMVARKKIHRSEGMRLSHLDEVCEGLPTNEQDGLRKDVCLIEAACAADGIVVTRDDVIVGIWQKCQD
;
A
#
# COMPACT_ATOMS: atom_id res chain seq x y z
N MET A 1 -15.88 -15.99 -21.01
CA MET A 1 -15.39 -14.65 -20.58
C MET A 1 -15.07 -14.73 -19.10
N LYS A 2 -13.81 -14.53 -18.67
CA LYS A 2 -13.50 -14.47 -17.23
C LYS A 2 -14.26 -13.30 -16.61
N ALA A 3 -14.99 -13.53 -15.52
CA ALA A 3 -15.64 -12.46 -14.79
C ALA A 3 -14.59 -11.43 -14.36
N LYS A 4 -14.87 -10.13 -14.56
CA LYS A 4 -13.99 -9.05 -14.08
C LYS A 4 -13.99 -9.09 -12.55
N ARG A 5 -12.97 -9.71 -11.95
CA ARG A 5 -12.83 -9.81 -10.49
C ARG A 5 -12.39 -8.45 -9.95
N SER A 6 -13.25 -7.82 -9.16
CA SER A 6 -12.84 -6.71 -8.29
C SER A 6 -12.00 -7.31 -7.16
N VAL A 7 -10.89 -6.66 -6.84
CA VAL A 7 -10.03 -7.01 -5.70
C VAL A 7 -9.82 -5.78 -4.84
N LEU A 8 -9.56 -6.04 -3.55
CA LEU A 8 -9.18 -5.08 -2.55
C LEU A 8 -7.67 -5.12 -2.37
N LEU A 9 -7.01 -4.04 -2.75
CA LEU A 9 -5.55 -3.91 -2.81
C LEU A 9 -5.03 -3.06 -1.65
N VAL A 10 -3.80 -3.30 -1.22
CA VAL A 10 -3.01 -2.35 -0.43
C VAL A 10 -2.13 -1.56 -1.39
N VAL A 11 -2.05 -0.24 -1.21
CA VAL A 11 -1.12 0.61 -1.97
C VAL A 11 -0.14 1.22 -0.99
N ASP A 12 1.13 0.86 -1.15
CA ASP A 12 2.23 1.33 -0.34
C ASP A 12 2.41 2.85 -0.46
N ALA A 13 2.75 3.50 0.66
CA ALA A 13 3.10 4.90 0.69
C ALA A 13 4.29 5.25 -0.23
N CYS A 14 5.22 4.33 -0.46
CA CYS A 14 6.33 4.56 -1.39
C CYS A 14 5.85 4.78 -2.83
N VAL A 15 4.77 4.11 -3.25
CA VAL A 15 4.09 4.30 -4.55
C VAL A 15 3.32 5.62 -4.53
N ALA A 16 2.58 5.87 -3.45
CA ALA A 16 1.81 7.11 -3.25
C ALA A 16 2.69 8.37 -3.25
N GLN A 17 3.88 8.30 -2.68
CA GLN A 17 4.88 9.35 -2.66
C GLN A 17 5.50 9.53 -4.05
N SER A 18 5.87 8.43 -4.70
CA SER A 18 6.62 8.46 -5.96
C SER A 18 5.78 8.82 -7.17
N ALA A 19 4.46 8.60 -7.14
CA ALA A 19 3.53 9.00 -8.20
C ALA A 19 3.40 10.53 -8.29
N GLY A 20 4.42 11.20 -8.83
CA GLY A 20 4.48 12.65 -9.00
C GLY A 20 3.96 13.11 -10.36
N GLU A 21 4.08 14.42 -10.60
CA GLU A 21 3.77 15.06 -11.89
C GLU A 21 5.03 15.17 -12.78
N THR A 22 6.18 14.66 -12.32
CA THR A 22 7.44 14.66 -13.09
C THR A 22 7.49 13.51 -14.10
N GLU A 23 8.20 13.76 -15.21
CA GLU A 23 8.53 12.77 -16.24
C GLU A 23 9.80 11.98 -15.86
N HIS A 24 9.80 11.42 -14.65
CA HIS A 24 10.82 10.47 -14.20
C HIS A 24 10.26 9.05 -14.34
N PRO A 25 11.04 8.04 -14.79
CA PRO A 25 10.52 6.69 -15.05
C PRO A 25 9.72 6.11 -13.87
N VAL A 26 10.26 6.21 -12.65
CA VAL A 26 9.58 5.75 -11.43
C VAL A 26 8.26 6.49 -11.19
N SER A 27 8.25 7.81 -11.40
CA SER A 27 7.06 8.65 -11.21
C SER A 27 5.97 8.27 -12.21
N CYS A 28 6.34 8.09 -13.48
CA CYS A 28 5.43 7.66 -14.53
C CYS A 28 4.86 6.26 -14.25
N CYS A 29 5.69 5.30 -13.85
CA CYS A 29 5.24 3.95 -13.50
C CYS A 29 4.23 3.95 -12.35
N CYS A 30 4.54 4.63 -11.22
CA CYS A 30 3.61 4.71 -10.09
C CYS A 30 2.31 5.42 -10.45
N ARG A 31 2.40 6.52 -11.21
CA ARG A 31 1.24 7.27 -11.70
C ARG A 31 0.34 6.40 -12.57
N ASN A 32 0.93 5.64 -13.51
CA ASN A 32 0.20 4.75 -14.40
C ASN A 32 -0.46 3.59 -13.63
N ALA A 33 0.20 3.03 -12.62
CA ALA A 33 -0.38 2.01 -11.74
C ALA A 33 -1.62 2.56 -11.00
N LEU A 34 -1.51 3.75 -10.39
CA LEU A 34 -2.63 4.39 -9.70
C LEU A 34 -3.79 4.72 -10.66
N LEU A 35 -3.50 5.29 -11.84
CA LEU A 35 -4.52 5.57 -12.85
C LEU A 35 -5.22 4.30 -13.33
N SER A 36 -4.48 3.20 -13.47
CA SER A 36 -5.05 1.89 -13.84
C SER A 36 -6.00 1.38 -12.77
N ILE A 37 -5.60 1.41 -11.49
CA ILE A 37 -6.47 1.06 -10.34
C ILE A 37 -7.74 1.92 -10.35
N LEU A 38 -7.60 3.22 -10.61
CA LEU A 38 -8.73 4.15 -10.67
C LEU A 38 -9.69 3.85 -11.82
N GLY A 39 -9.17 3.41 -12.97
CA GLY A 39 -9.93 3.12 -14.18
C GLY A 39 -10.67 1.78 -14.15
N VAL A 40 -10.19 0.80 -13.38
CA VAL A 40 -10.77 -0.54 -13.27
C VAL A 40 -11.63 -0.71 -12.01
N CYS A 41 -12.25 -1.86 -11.78
CA CYS A 41 -13.15 -2.08 -10.63
C CYS A 41 -12.46 -2.35 -9.29
N HIS A 42 -11.13 -2.22 -9.19
CA HIS A 42 -10.40 -2.49 -7.96
C HIS A 42 -10.66 -1.42 -6.90
N ARG A 43 -10.54 -1.83 -5.63
CA ARG A 43 -10.69 -0.99 -4.44
C ARG A 43 -9.39 -1.00 -3.67
N VAL A 44 -9.19 -0.02 -2.81
CA VAL A 44 -7.99 0.10 -1.97
C VAL A 44 -8.41 0.07 -0.50
N VAL A 45 -7.77 -0.81 0.27
CA VAL A 45 -7.92 -0.82 1.72
C VAL A 45 -7.13 0.34 2.30
N MET A 46 -7.70 0.98 3.31
CA MET A 46 -7.09 2.12 3.98
C MET A 46 -7.29 1.96 5.48
N THR A 47 -6.25 1.44 6.13
CA THR A 47 -6.13 1.41 7.59
C THR A 47 -5.68 2.76 8.11
N GLU A 48 -5.77 2.97 9.43
CA GLU A 48 -5.28 4.21 10.06
C GLU A 48 -3.78 4.39 9.81
N ALA A 49 -2.98 3.33 10.00
CA ALA A 49 -1.54 3.37 9.77
C ALA A 49 -1.17 3.75 8.32
N ILE A 50 -1.82 3.15 7.32
CA ILE A 50 -1.58 3.50 5.91
C ILE A 50 -2.03 4.94 5.61
N GLN A 51 -3.16 5.36 6.18
CA GLN A 51 -3.66 6.73 6.03
C GLN A 51 -2.67 7.75 6.60
N ASP A 52 -2.08 7.48 7.75
CA ASP A 52 -1.12 8.37 8.41
C ASP A 52 0.17 8.47 7.59
N GLU A 53 0.71 7.34 7.14
CA GLU A 53 1.89 7.33 6.28
C GLU A 53 1.63 8.11 4.97
N TRP A 54 0.45 7.94 4.38
CA TRP A 54 0.04 8.74 3.22
C TRP A 54 -0.06 10.22 3.55
N ASN A 55 -0.60 10.60 4.70
CA ASN A 55 -0.70 12.01 5.10
C ASN A 55 0.68 12.66 5.18
N HIS A 56 1.69 11.92 5.62
CA HIS A 56 3.08 12.39 5.71
C HIS A 56 3.81 12.42 4.37
N HIS A 57 3.56 11.46 3.48
CA HIS A 57 4.42 11.23 2.31
C HIS A 57 3.74 11.34 0.94
N MET A 58 2.41 11.39 0.85
CA MET A 58 1.73 11.36 -0.45
C MET A 58 2.05 12.58 -1.33
N SER A 59 2.21 12.33 -2.62
CA SER A 59 2.36 13.40 -3.60
C SER A 59 1.06 14.21 -3.78
N ARG A 60 1.18 15.41 -4.39
CA ARG A 60 0.02 16.21 -4.79
C ARG A 60 -0.89 15.46 -5.77
N PHE A 61 -0.30 14.69 -6.70
CA PHE A 61 -1.05 13.87 -7.63
C PHE A 61 -1.84 12.79 -6.88
N THR A 62 -1.19 12.06 -5.97
CA THR A 62 -1.83 10.98 -5.21
C THR A 62 -2.96 11.50 -4.33
N ARG A 63 -2.84 12.72 -3.79
CA ARG A 63 -3.95 13.38 -3.08
C ARG A 63 -5.18 13.60 -3.97
N LYS A 64 -5.01 14.05 -5.22
CA LYS A 64 -6.11 14.21 -6.19
C LYS A 64 -6.70 12.85 -6.57
N TRP A 65 -5.84 11.87 -6.79
CA TRP A 65 -6.24 10.48 -7.07
C TRP A 65 -7.07 9.89 -5.92
N PHE A 66 -6.65 10.08 -4.67
CA PHE A 66 -7.33 9.57 -3.48
C PHE A 66 -8.74 10.16 -3.37
N ARG A 67 -8.88 11.48 -3.56
CA ARG A 67 -10.20 12.14 -3.61
C ARG A 67 -11.11 11.53 -4.69
N SER A 68 -10.54 11.19 -5.85
CA SER A 68 -11.27 10.53 -6.93
C SER A 68 -11.70 9.10 -6.58
N MET A 69 -10.86 8.35 -5.85
CA MET A 69 -11.20 7.02 -5.32
C MET A 69 -12.33 7.10 -4.29
N VAL A 70 -12.27 8.08 -3.38
CA VAL A 70 -13.33 8.33 -2.38
C VAL A 70 -14.66 8.67 -3.07
N ALA A 71 -14.65 9.60 -4.03
CA ALA A 71 -15.86 9.97 -4.77
C ALA A 71 -16.49 8.79 -5.52
N ARG A 72 -15.66 7.83 -5.97
CA ARG A 72 -16.09 6.60 -6.64
C ARG A 72 -16.37 5.44 -5.68
N LYS A 73 -16.34 5.66 -4.36
CA LYS A 73 -16.53 4.64 -3.31
C LYS A 73 -15.56 3.45 -3.43
N LYS A 74 -14.32 3.72 -3.86
CA LYS A 74 -13.26 2.72 -4.04
C LYS A 74 -12.26 2.63 -2.88
N ILE A 75 -12.46 3.41 -1.83
CA ILE A 75 -11.70 3.29 -0.58
C ILE A 75 -12.51 2.46 0.40
N HIS A 76 -11.91 1.40 0.92
CA HIS A 76 -12.47 0.57 1.98
C HIS A 76 -11.70 0.82 3.27
N ARG A 77 -12.39 1.31 4.29
CA ARG A 77 -11.81 1.53 5.62
C ARG A 77 -11.81 0.22 6.40
N SER A 78 -10.69 -0.12 7.01
CA SER A 78 -10.53 -1.30 7.86
C SER A 78 -9.58 -0.95 8.99
N GLU A 79 -9.73 -1.58 10.15
CA GLU A 79 -8.79 -1.41 11.28
C GLU A 79 -7.47 -2.18 11.04
N GLY A 80 -7.41 -3.03 10.00
CA GLY A 80 -6.30 -3.95 9.79
C GLY A 80 -6.39 -5.16 10.71
N MET A 81 -5.45 -6.09 10.59
CA MET A 81 -5.29 -7.21 11.51
C MET A 81 -4.05 -7.00 12.35
N ARG A 82 -4.21 -6.75 13.65
CA ARG A 82 -3.06 -6.64 14.55
C ARG A 82 -2.33 -7.96 14.70
N LEU A 83 -1.03 -7.94 14.47
CA LEU A 83 -0.16 -9.09 14.67
C LEU A 83 0.45 -9.02 16.09
N SER A 84 0.03 -9.92 16.97
CA SER A 84 0.25 -9.85 18.42
C SER A 84 1.71 -10.00 18.88
N HIS A 85 2.62 -10.52 18.06
CA HIS A 85 4.02 -10.78 18.45
C HIS A 85 5.00 -9.69 18.00
N LEU A 86 4.50 -8.60 17.42
CA LEU A 86 5.37 -7.63 16.74
C LEU A 86 6.05 -6.64 17.66
N ASP A 87 5.42 -6.29 18.78
CA ASP A 87 6.03 -5.41 19.78
C ASP A 87 7.30 -6.07 20.36
N GLU A 88 7.23 -7.36 20.68
CA GLU A 88 8.36 -8.15 21.19
C GLU A 88 9.52 -8.26 20.17
N VAL A 89 9.20 -8.40 18.88
CA VAL A 89 10.22 -8.46 17.82
C VAL A 89 10.88 -7.11 17.60
N CYS A 90 10.13 -6.00 17.71
CA CYS A 90 10.66 -4.66 17.54
C CYS A 90 11.59 -4.24 18.68
N GLU A 91 11.30 -4.60 19.92
CA GLU A 91 12.09 -4.20 21.10
C GLU A 91 13.56 -4.66 21.03
N GLY A 92 13.85 -5.74 20.32
CA GLY A 92 15.20 -6.28 20.15
C GLY A 92 16.05 -5.62 19.04
N LEU A 93 15.48 -4.71 18.23
CA LEU A 93 16.13 -4.18 17.04
C LEU A 93 16.65 -2.74 17.21
N PRO A 94 17.67 -2.32 16.45
CA PRO A 94 18.05 -0.90 16.32
C PRO A 94 16.89 -0.03 15.79
N THR A 95 16.79 1.24 16.20
CA THR A 95 15.68 2.14 15.85
C THR A 95 15.40 2.23 14.34
N ASN A 96 16.44 2.27 13.51
CA ASN A 96 16.29 2.30 12.05
C ASN A 96 15.68 1.01 11.48
N GLU A 97 15.97 -0.14 12.08
CA GLU A 97 15.39 -1.43 11.72
C GLU A 97 13.97 -1.56 12.26
N GLN A 98 13.69 -1.01 13.44
CA GLN A 98 12.33 -0.90 13.98
C GLN A 98 11.41 -0.10 13.06
N ASP A 99 11.87 1.06 12.57
CA ASP A 99 11.06 1.92 11.69
C ASP A 99 10.79 1.26 10.33
N GLY A 100 11.78 0.55 9.77
CA GLY A 100 11.59 -0.25 8.55
C GLY A 100 10.59 -1.38 8.77
N LEU A 101 10.79 -2.18 9.81
CA LEU A 101 9.92 -3.28 10.16
C LEU A 101 8.48 -2.82 10.41
N ARG A 102 8.29 -1.73 11.15
CA ARG A 102 6.96 -1.17 11.42
C ARG A 102 6.23 -0.78 10.14
N LYS A 103 6.92 -0.23 9.14
CA LYS A 103 6.31 0.08 7.83
C LYS A 103 5.87 -1.19 7.11
N ASP A 104 6.76 -2.18 7.01
CA ASP A 104 6.47 -3.45 6.34
C ASP A 104 5.29 -4.17 7.00
N VAL A 105 5.22 -4.11 8.33
CA VAL A 105 4.16 -4.70 9.14
C VAL A 105 2.82 -4.05 8.86
N CYS A 106 2.76 -2.71 8.86
CA CYS A 106 1.51 -2.01 8.53
C CYS A 106 0.96 -2.43 7.16
N LEU A 107 1.83 -2.70 6.18
CA LEU A 107 1.44 -3.20 4.86
C LEU A 107 0.90 -4.63 4.93
N ILE A 108 1.53 -5.51 5.71
CA ILE A 108 1.10 -6.90 5.91
C ILE A 108 -0.26 -6.94 6.63
N GLU A 109 -0.42 -6.20 7.72
CA GLU A 109 -1.67 -6.13 8.48
C GLU A 109 -2.84 -5.63 7.62
N ALA A 110 -2.58 -4.64 6.76
CA ALA A 110 -3.55 -4.15 5.78
C ALA A 110 -3.85 -5.22 4.71
N ALA A 111 -2.83 -5.97 4.27
CA ALA A 111 -2.98 -7.03 3.26
C ALA A 111 -3.81 -8.21 3.79
N CYS A 112 -3.64 -8.58 5.06
CA CYS A 112 -4.45 -9.58 5.76
C CYS A 112 -5.93 -9.17 5.85
N ALA A 113 -6.22 -7.88 5.98
CA ALA A 113 -7.57 -7.34 5.94
C ALA A 113 -8.11 -7.12 4.51
N ALA A 114 -7.34 -7.50 3.49
CA ALA A 114 -7.63 -7.31 2.07
C ALA A 114 -7.50 -8.63 1.30
N ASP A 115 -7.38 -8.58 -0.04
CA ASP A 115 -7.20 -9.78 -0.86
C ASP A 115 -5.71 -10.25 -0.92
N GLY A 116 -4.86 -9.80 0.02
CA GLY A 116 -3.44 -10.19 0.08
C GLY A 116 -2.57 -9.63 -1.04
N ILE A 117 -3.00 -8.58 -1.74
CA ILE A 117 -2.24 -7.96 -2.84
C ILE A 117 -1.72 -6.59 -2.40
N VAL A 118 -0.40 -6.44 -2.42
CA VAL A 118 0.29 -5.19 -2.12
C VAL A 118 0.91 -4.61 -3.39
N VAL A 119 0.66 -3.32 -3.64
CA VAL A 119 1.32 -2.55 -4.69
C VAL A 119 2.44 -1.74 -4.06
N THR A 120 3.68 -2.17 -4.24
CA THR A 120 4.89 -1.56 -3.66
C THR A 120 5.98 -1.36 -4.72
N ARG A 121 6.99 -0.56 -4.40
CA ARG A 121 8.28 -0.49 -5.11
C ARG A 121 9.42 -1.14 -4.32
N ASP A 122 9.13 -1.63 -3.10
CA ASP A 122 10.16 -2.23 -2.27
C ASP A 122 10.46 -3.65 -2.75
N ASP A 123 11.61 -3.81 -3.39
CA ASP A 123 12.06 -5.09 -3.93
C ASP A 123 12.35 -6.11 -2.81
N VAL A 124 12.61 -5.66 -1.58
CA VAL A 124 12.84 -6.55 -0.42
C VAL A 124 11.55 -7.28 -0.03
N ILE A 125 10.44 -6.55 0.04
CA ILE A 125 9.11 -7.13 0.33
C ILE A 125 8.73 -8.16 -0.74
N VAL A 126 8.98 -7.84 -2.02
CA VAL A 126 8.72 -8.77 -3.14
C VAL A 126 9.53 -10.06 -2.97
N GLY A 127 10.81 -9.95 -2.60
CA GLY A 127 11.68 -11.10 -2.38
C GLY A 127 11.29 -11.97 -1.18
N ILE A 128 10.79 -11.36 -0.09
CA ILE A 128 10.29 -12.09 1.09
C ILE A 128 8.99 -12.82 0.74
N TRP A 129 8.05 -12.15 0.07
CA TRP A 129 6.75 -12.73 -0.27
C TRP A 129 6.89 -13.96 -1.18
N GLN A 130 7.78 -13.91 -2.17
CA GLN A 130 8.03 -15.05 -3.07
C GLN A 130 8.50 -16.29 -2.29
N LYS A 131 9.39 -16.12 -1.30
CA LYS A 131 9.90 -17.22 -0.46
C LYS A 131 8.83 -17.83 0.45
N CYS A 132 7.79 -17.08 0.80
CA CYS A 132 6.68 -17.59 1.60
C CYS A 132 5.64 -18.38 0.79
N GLN A 133 5.71 -18.35 -0.55
CA GLN A 133 4.83 -19.10 -1.44
C GLN A 133 5.45 -20.39 -2.00
N ASP A 134 6.75 -20.60 -1.79
CA ASP A 134 7.47 -21.87 -2.01
C ASP A 134 7.40 -22.78 -0.76
#